data_AF-A0A496LGI3-F1
#
_entry.id   AF-A0A496LGI3-F1
#
_cell.length_a   1.000
_cell.length_b   1.000
_cell.length_c   1.000
_cell.angle_alpha   90.00
_cell.angle_beta   90.00
_cell.angle_gamma   90.00
#
_symmetry.space_group_name_H-M   'P 1'
#
loop_
_entity.id
_entity.type
_entity.pdbx_description
1 polymer ?
#
loop_
_entity_poly.entity_id
_entity_poly.type
_entity_poly.pdbx_seq_one_letter_code
_entity_poly.pdbx_strand_id
1 'polypeptide(L)'
;MGQDGNMIQLQKLMFSKNRRRCPFNMANLVSYRNDPQASVFLMEGEKDCLNALAKGLRTVTLRSTGAKVEDRYLNLFKYTNMTICYDHDEAGANGARAVKQQLTGICINIEIIDWERIFKKLGWPQPIKKGFDYTDYLIETKLGKSEASKFNKILKKDNTLS
;
A
#
# COMPACT_ATOMS: atom_id res chain seq x y z
N MET A 1 17.93 -18.19 -6.51
CA MET A 1 19.22 -18.46 -7.19
C MET A 1 18.96 -19.53 -8.23
N GLY A 2 19.56 -19.41 -9.42
CA GLY A 2 19.58 -20.54 -10.36
C GLY A 2 20.42 -21.67 -9.83
N GLN A 3 20.30 -22.86 -10.43
CA GLN A 3 21.08 -24.04 -10.06
C GLN A 3 22.60 -23.76 -10.12
N ASP A 4 23.02 -22.76 -10.90
CA ASP A 4 24.43 -22.38 -11.09
C ASP A 4 24.89 -21.20 -10.21
N GLY A 5 24.13 -20.82 -9.18
CA GLY A 5 24.50 -19.72 -8.27
C GLY A 5 24.31 -18.30 -8.84
N ASN A 6 24.00 -18.16 -10.13
CA ASN A 6 23.67 -16.88 -10.75
C ASN A 6 22.33 -16.32 -10.25
N MET A 7 22.26 -14.99 -10.07
CA MET A 7 21.02 -14.28 -9.80
C MET A 7 20.14 -14.32 -11.05
N ILE A 8 19.10 -15.15 -11.02
CA ILE A 8 18.05 -15.14 -12.05
C ILE A 8 17.25 -13.85 -11.89
N GLN A 9 17.43 -12.90 -12.80
CA GLN A 9 16.50 -11.80 -12.95
C GLN A 9 15.23 -12.36 -13.61
N LEU A 10 14.22 -12.65 -12.79
CA LEU A 10 12.92 -13.08 -13.30
C LEU A 10 12.35 -11.98 -14.20
N GLN A 11 11.81 -12.38 -15.36
CA GLN A 11 11.12 -11.44 -16.23
C GLN A 11 10.00 -10.75 -15.46
N LYS A 12 9.86 -9.44 -15.66
CA LYS A 12 8.71 -8.69 -15.14
C LYS A 12 7.44 -9.42 -15.60
N LEU A 13 6.55 -9.75 -14.67
CA LEU A 13 5.28 -10.41 -15.00
C LEU A 13 4.53 -9.54 -16.01
N MET A 14 4.47 -10.03 -17.24
CA MET A 14 3.77 -9.41 -18.35
C MET A 14 2.35 -9.96 -18.37
N PHE A 15 1.37 -9.07 -18.36
CA PHE A 15 -0.02 -9.48 -18.50
C PHE A 15 -0.40 -9.45 -19.98
N SER A 16 -1.35 -10.30 -20.36
CA SER A 16 -1.91 -10.25 -21.71
C SER A 16 -2.41 -8.84 -22.01
N LYS A 17 -2.02 -8.32 -23.19
CA LYS A 17 -2.50 -7.03 -23.69
C LYS A 17 -4.04 -7.04 -23.66
N ASN A 18 -4.64 -5.92 -23.25
CA ASN A 18 -6.10 -5.72 -23.13
C ASN A 18 -6.84 -6.50 -22.04
N ARG A 19 -6.15 -7.19 -21.12
CA ARG A 19 -6.82 -7.77 -19.95
C ARG A 19 -7.18 -6.67 -18.96
N ARG A 20 -8.49 -6.50 -18.71
CA ARG A 20 -8.99 -5.60 -17.67
C ARG A 20 -8.33 -5.96 -16.34
N ARG A 21 -7.72 -4.96 -15.70
CA ARG A 21 -7.21 -5.08 -14.34
C ARG A 21 -8.40 -5.11 -13.40
N CYS A 22 -8.59 -6.22 -12.71
CA CYS A 22 -9.51 -6.30 -11.58
C CYS A 22 -8.81 -5.86 -10.28
N PRO A 23 -9.54 -5.19 -9.37
CA PRO A 23 -9.12 -5.04 -7.99
C PRO A 23 -8.86 -6.38 -7.32
N PHE A 24 -8.05 -6.36 -6.26
CA PHE A 24 -7.70 -7.54 -5.47
C PHE A 24 -8.00 -7.31 -3.98
N ASN A 25 -8.43 -8.38 -3.32
CA ASN A 25 -8.81 -8.44 -1.90
C ASN A 25 -9.98 -7.54 -1.45
N MET A 26 -10.70 -6.90 -2.37
CA MET A 26 -11.79 -5.96 -2.07
C MET A 26 -12.92 -6.53 -1.21
N ALA A 27 -13.24 -7.82 -1.34
CA ALA A 27 -14.31 -8.47 -0.56
C ALA A 27 -14.05 -8.42 0.95
N ASN A 28 -12.78 -8.39 1.36
CA ASN A 28 -12.40 -8.32 2.77
C ASN A 28 -12.65 -6.94 3.39
N LEU A 29 -12.96 -5.89 2.61
CA LEU A 29 -13.39 -4.61 3.19
C LEU A 29 -14.65 -4.76 4.06
N VAL A 30 -15.53 -5.71 3.73
CA VAL A 30 -16.75 -5.99 4.52
C VAL A 30 -16.42 -6.52 5.91
N SER A 31 -15.33 -7.28 6.06
CA SER A 31 -14.87 -7.73 7.38
C SER A 31 -14.02 -6.67 8.07
N TYR A 32 -13.19 -5.93 7.33
CA TYR A 32 -12.32 -4.90 7.90
C TYR A 32 -13.09 -3.72 8.51
N ARG A 33 -14.25 -3.34 7.95
CA ARG A 33 -15.10 -2.27 8.51
C ARG A 33 -15.68 -2.59 9.89
N ASN A 34 -15.65 -3.86 10.32
CA ASN A 34 -16.13 -4.25 11.65
C ASN A 34 -15.18 -3.81 12.78
N ASP A 35 -13.96 -3.39 12.43
CA ASP A 35 -13.02 -2.77 13.36
C ASP A 35 -12.50 -1.47 12.73
N PRO A 36 -13.27 -0.37 12.86
CA PRO A 36 -12.99 0.92 12.22
C PRO A 36 -11.76 1.64 12.79
N GLN A 37 -11.22 1.18 13.93
CA GLN A 37 -10.02 1.75 14.54
C GLN A 37 -8.74 1.31 13.83
N ALA A 38 -8.76 0.13 13.22
CA ALA A 38 -7.62 -0.41 12.50
C ALA A 38 -7.60 0.07 11.04
N SER A 39 -6.44 0.57 10.61
CA SER A 39 -6.25 1.05 9.25
C SER A 39 -6.22 -0.10 8.23
N VAL A 40 -6.85 0.14 7.08
CA VAL A 40 -6.79 -0.69 5.89
C VAL A 40 -5.90 0.01 4.86
N PHE A 41 -4.89 -0.69 4.36
CA PHE A 41 -3.95 -0.15 3.39
C PHE A 41 -4.45 -0.34 1.96
N LEU A 42 -4.52 0.75 1.20
CA LEU A 42 -4.72 0.71 -0.23
C LEU A 42 -3.37 0.75 -0.94
N MET A 43 -2.96 -0.39 -1.51
CA MET A 43 -1.70 -0.54 -2.22
C MET A 43 -1.88 -0.28 -3.71
N GLU A 44 -0.88 0.28 -4.38
CA GLU A 44 -0.92 0.52 -5.82
C GLU A 44 -0.90 -0.78 -6.62
N GLY A 45 0.05 -1.66 -6.29
CA GLY A 45 0.26 -2.95 -6.95
C GLY A 45 -0.31 -4.15 -6.20
N GLU A 46 -0.64 -5.20 -6.96
CA GLU A 46 -1.06 -6.51 -6.43
C GLU A 46 0.06 -7.20 -5.64
N LYS A 47 1.31 -7.03 -6.08
CA LYS A 47 2.51 -7.56 -5.40
C LYS A 47 2.65 -6.96 -4.00
N ASP A 48 2.52 -5.64 -3.86
CA ASP A 48 2.61 -4.95 -2.57
C ASP A 48 1.45 -5.32 -1.65
N CYS A 49 0.25 -5.42 -2.22
CA CYS A 49 -0.93 -5.91 -1.50
C CYS A 49 -0.70 -7.31 -0.92
N LEU A 50 -0.22 -8.26 -1.72
CA LEU A 50 0.10 -9.62 -1.28
C LEU A 50 1.20 -9.64 -0.21
N ASN A 51 2.28 -8.89 -0.42
CA ASN A 51 3.38 -8.78 0.55
C ASN A 51 2.89 -8.24 1.89
N ALA A 52 2.00 -7.25 1.88
CA ALA A 52 1.44 -6.66 3.09
C ALA A 52 0.45 -7.61 3.79
N LEU A 53 -0.39 -8.32 3.03
CA LEU A 53 -1.28 -9.36 3.58
C LEU A 53 -0.47 -10.46 4.27
N ALA A 54 0.63 -10.90 3.66
CA ALA A 54 1.53 -11.88 4.24
C ALA A 54 2.21 -11.39 5.54
N LYS A 55 2.20 -10.08 5.80
CA LYS A 55 2.66 -9.45 7.05
C LYS A 55 1.53 -9.19 8.06
N GLY A 56 0.31 -9.67 7.77
CA GLY A 56 -0.85 -9.53 8.64
C GLY A 56 -1.52 -8.15 8.57
N LEU A 57 -1.17 -7.32 7.58
CA LEU A 57 -1.83 -6.04 7.35
C LEU A 57 -3.16 -6.26 6.61
N ARG A 58 -4.16 -5.45 6.96
CA ARG A 58 -5.41 -5.37 6.20
C ARG A 58 -5.15 -4.55 4.96
N THR A 59 -5.14 -5.16 3.78
CA THR A 59 -4.82 -4.42 2.56
C THR A 59 -5.71 -4.77 1.40
N VAL A 60 -5.88 -3.85 0.47
CA VAL A 60 -6.59 -4.04 -0.80
C VAL A 60 -5.84 -3.30 -1.91
N THR A 61 -6.16 -3.58 -3.17
CA THR A 61 -5.68 -2.79 -4.30
C THR A 61 -6.73 -2.67 -5.39
N LEU A 62 -6.80 -1.52 -6.04
CA LEU A 62 -7.62 -1.30 -7.24
C LEU A 62 -6.89 -1.76 -8.52
N ARG A 63 -5.57 -1.93 -8.42
CA ARG A 63 -4.68 -2.39 -9.50
C ARG A 63 -4.75 -1.56 -10.79
N SER A 64 -4.95 -0.25 -10.64
CA SER A 64 -4.99 0.67 -11.76
C SER A 64 -4.41 2.01 -11.36
N THR A 65 -3.19 2.28 -11.83
CA THR A 65 -2.48 3.55 -11.68
C THR A 65 -3.36 4.69 -12.19
N GLY A 66 -3.74 5.61 -11.31
CA GLY A 66 -4.54 6.79 -11.64
C GLY A 66 -6.03 6.55 -11.96
N ALA A 67 -6.58 5.34 -11.79
CA ALA A 67 -8.00 5.13 -12.03
C ALA A 67 -8.84 5.44 -10.80
N LYS A 68 -10.00 6.05 -11.07
CA LYS A 68 -11.09 6.18 -10.11
C LYS A 68 -11.54 4.80 -9.65
N VAL A 69 -11.90 4.71 -8.37
CA VAL A 69 -12.66 3.58 -7.84
C VAL A 69 -13.96 3.49 -8.65
N GLU A 70 -14.26 2.32 -9.20
CA GLU A 70 -15.53 2.14 -9.90
C GLU A 70 -16.69 2.25 -8.91
N ASP A 71 -17.80 2.87 -9.32
CA ASP A 71 -18.94 3.17 -8.44
C ASP A 71 -19.48 1.94 -7.70
N ARG A 72 -19.47 0.77 -8.36
CA ARG A 72 -19.87 -0.52 -7.77
C ARG A 72 -19.06 -0.92 -6.54
N TYR A 73 -17.84 -0.39 -6.37
CA TYR A 73 -16.96 -0.69 -5.25
C TYR A 73 -17.01 0.36 -4.14
N LEU A 74 -17.56 1.55 -4.38
CA LEU A 74 -17.56 2.65 -3.41
C LEU A 74 -18.20 2.26 -2.07
N ASN A 75 -19.30 1.51 -2.11
CA ASN A 75 -19.98 1.04 -0.90
C ASN A 75 -19.13 0.11 -0.02
N LEU A 76 -18.10 -0.54 -0.57
CA LEU A 76 -17.21 -1.40 0.19
C LEU A 76 -16.28 -0.60 1.12
N PHE A 77 -15.98 0.65 0.77
CA PHE A 77 -15.11 1.54 1.56
C PHE A 77 -15.84 2.26 2.71
N LYS A 78 -17.14 2.03 2.87
CA LYS A 78 -17.91 2.66 3.95
C LYS A 78 -17.39 2.21 5.31
N TYR A 79 -17.25 3.18 6.22
CA TYR A 79 -16.84 2.95 7.61
C TYR A 79 -15.44 2.35 7.77
N THR A 80 -14.57 2.46 6.76
CA THR A 80 -13.17 2.04 6.87
C THR A 80 -12.27 3.23 7.19
N ASN A 81 -11.28 3.01 8.06
CA ASN A 81 -10.12 3.90 8.19
C ASN A 81 -9.06 3.46 7.18
N MET A 82 -8.70 4.34 6.25
CA MET A 82 -7.87 3.99 5.10
C MET A 82 -6.50 4.69 5.13
N THR A 83 -5.46 3.95 4.77
CA THR A 83 -4.13 4.50 4.49
C THR A 83 -3.71 4.14 3.07
N ILE A 84 -3.50 5.13 2.20
CA ILE A 84 -3.06 4.93 0.82
C ILE A 84 -1.54 4.85 0.77
N CYS A 85 -1.02 3.75 0.25
CA CYS A 85 0.40 3.42 0.16
C CYS A 85 0.75 3.16 -1.31
N TYR A 86 0.96 4.24 -2.06
CA TYR A 86 1.33 4.20 -3.48
C TYR A 86 2.82 4.47 -3.65
N ASP A 87 3.32 4.23 -4.86
CA ASP A 87 4.74 4.35 -5.20
C ASP A 87 5.23 5.79 -4.94
N HIS A 88 6.50 5.91 -4.54
CA HIS A 88 7.16 7.20 -4.34
C HIS A 88 7.57 7.82 -5.68
N ASP A 89 6.59 8.18 -6.49
CA ASP A 89 6.76 8.97 -7.70
C ASP A 89 5.54 9.89 -7.94
N GLU A 90 5.61 10.68 -9.02
CA GLU A 90 4.56 11.63 -9.37
C GLU A 90 3.23 10.94 -9.72
N ALA A 91 3.27 9.78 -10.38
CA ALA A 91 2.08 9.04 -10.78
C ALA A 91 1.38 8.45 -9.56
N GLY A 92 2.13 7.83 -8.64
CA GLY A 92 1.66 7.34 -7.36
C GLY A 92 1.06 8.46 -6.51
N ALA A 93 1.75 9.60 -6.40
CA ALA A 93 1.25 10.76 -5.65
C ALA A 93 -0.06 11.32 -6.23
N ASN A 94 -0.14 11.47 -7.55
CA ASN A 94 -1.35 11.94 -8.23
C ASN A 94 -2.51 10.95 -8.09
N GLY A 95 -2.25 9.65 -8.24
CA GLY A 95 -3.22 8.58 -8.04
C GLY A 95 -3.76 8.54 -6.61
N ALA A 96 -2.89 8.67 -5.60
CA ALA A 96 -3.28 8.68 -4.20
C ALA A 96 -4.18 9.88 -3.86
N ARG A 97 -3.86 11.08 -4.36
CA ARG A 97 -4.70 12.27 -4.18
C ARG A 97 -6.07 12.11 -4.84
N ALA A 98 -6.12 11.57 -6.06
CA ALA A 98 -7.38 11.34 -6.78
C ALA A 98 -8.30 10.35 -6.04
N VAL A 99 -7.74 9.23 -5.57
CA VAL A 99 -8.52 8.24 -4.79
C VAL A 99 -8.95 8.81 -3.45
N LYS A 100 -8.07 9.54 -2.74
CA LYS A 100 -8.45 10.22 -1.50
C LYS A 100 -9.63 11.16 -1.72
N GLN A 101 -9.57 12.02 -2.74
CA GLN A 101 -10.65 12.95 -3.06
C GLN A 101 -11.97 12.22 -3.32
N GLN A 102 -11.93 11.11 -4.06
CA GLN A 102 -13.12 10.33 -4.39
C GLN A 102 -13.73 9.63 -3.17
N LEU A 103 -12.90 9.14 -2.25
CA LEU A 103 -13.35 8.38 -1.08
C LEU A 103 -13.65 9.28 0.14
N THR A 104 -13.31 10.57 0.09
CA THR A 104 -13.70 11.55 1.11
C THR A 104 -15.22 11.57 1.27
N GLY A 105 -15.69 11.42 2.51
CA GLY A 105 -17.13 11.32 2.82
C GLY A 105 -17.70 9.90 2.74
N ILE A 106 -16.92 8.92 2.26
CA ILE A 106 -17.28 7.49 2.27
C ILE A 106 -16.53 6.76 3.40
N CYS A 107 -15.22 6.97 3.47
CA CYS A 107 -14.38 6.45 4.54
C CYS A 107 -14.51 7.30 5.81
N ILE A 108 -14.15 6.72 6.97
CA ILE A 108 -14.07 7.46 8.25
C ILE A 108 -12.90 8.43 8.23
N ASN A 109 -11.74 7.92 7.82
CA ASN A 109 -10.51 8.68 7.66
C ASN A 109 -9.74 8.14 6.45
N ILE A 110 -8.97 9.04 5.82
CA ILE A 110 -8.11 8.69 4.70
C ILE A 110 -6.79 9.46 4.82
N GLU A 111 -5.72 8.71 4.97
CA GLU A 111 -4.36 9.22 4.98
C GLU A 111 -3.58 8.74 3.77
N ILE A 112 -2.60 9.52 3.34
CA ILE A 112 -1.65 9.13 2.30
C ILE A 112 -0.30 8.97 3.00
N ILE A 113 0.39 7.88 2.72
CA ILE A 113 1.74 7.66 3.25
C ILE A 113 2.68 8.75 2.77
N ASP A 114 3.41 9.29 3.73
CA ASP A 114 4.56 10.17 3.49
C ASP A 114 5.85 9.35 3.67
N TRP A 115 6.38 8.90 2.54
CA TRP A 115 7.62 8.12 2.50
C TRP A 115 8.81 8.89 3.06
N GLU A 116 8.92 10.19 2.79
CA GLU A 116 10.01 11.03 3.31
C GLU A 116 9.98 11.10 4.84
N ARG A 117 8.79 11.31 5.42
CA ARG A 117 8.59 11.31 6.87
C ARG A 117 8.92 9.96 7.49
N ILE A 118 8.54 8.84 6.85
CA ILE A 118 8.87 7.49 7.34
C ILE A 118 10.38 7.27 7.35
N PHE A 119 11.07 7.60 6.26
CA PHE A 119 12.51 7.40 6.15
C PHE A 119 13.28 8.25 7.15
N LYS A 120 12.87 9.52 7.32
CA LYS A 120 13.45 10.40 8.33
C LYS A 120 13.29 9.83 9.75
N LYS A 121 12.14 9.24 10.07
CA LYS A 121 11.91 8.55 11.36
C LYS A 121 12.77 7.30 11.52
N LEU A 122 13.08 6.59 10.43
CA LEU A 122 13.92 5.38 10.44
C LEU A 122 15.42 5.67 10.35
N GLY A 123 15.81 6.94 10.17
CA GLY A 123 17.21 7.34 10.02
C GLY A 123 17.83 6.85 8.70
N TRP A 124 17.00 6.60 7.67
CA TRP A 124 17.49 6.13 6.37
C TRP A 124 18.05 7.27 5.53
N PRO A 125 19.10 7.00 4.73
CA PRO A 125 19.71 8.01 3.89
C PRO A 125 18.73 8.53 2.83
N GLN A 126 18.83 9.84 2.57
CA GLN A 126 18.10 10.57 1.54
C GLN A 126 19.05 10.88 0.36
N PRO A 127 18.58 11.03 -0.88
CA PRO A 127 17.16 11.00 -1.31
C PRO A 127 16.60 9.59 -1.48
N ILE A 128 15.29 9.42 -1.26
CA ILE A 128 14.57 8.20 -1.60
C ILE A 128 14.59 7.99 -3.10
N LYS A 129 14.86 6.74 -3.53
CA LYS A 129 14.78 6.34 -4.93
C LYS A 129 13.37 6.60 -5.47
N LYS A 130 13.27 7.21 -6.67
CA LYS A 130 12.00 7.36 -7.39
C LYS A 130 11.37 5.99 -7.67
N GLY A 131 10.07 5.88 -7.46
CA GLY A 131 9.32 4.63 -7.62
C GLY A 131 9.58 3.63 -6.49
N PHE A 132 10.06 4.11 -5.34
CA PHE A 132 10.16 3.28 -4.13
C PHE A 132 8.76 2.84 -3.69
N ASP A 133 8.59 1.53 -3.50
CA ASP A 133 7.32 0.91 -3.17
C ASP A 133 7.37 0.18 -1.81
N TYR A 134 6.24 -0.40 -1.39
CA TYR A 134 6.17 -1.16 -0.14
C TYR A 134 7.07 -2.41 -0.16
N THR A 135 7.30 -3.02 -1.32
CA THR A 135 8.21 -4.15 -1.42
C THR A 135 9.66 -3.72 -1.20
N ASP A 136 10.09 -2.61 -1.78
CA ASP A 136 11.42 -2.02 -1.54
C ASP A 136 11.59 -1.74 -0.03
N TYR A 137 10.56 -1.19 0.63
CA TYR A 137 10.53 -1.05 2.09
C TYR A 137 10.75 -2.36 2.84
N LEU A 138 10.10 -3.44 2.44
CA LEU A 138 10.30 -4.75 3.06
C LEU A 138 11.71 -5.32 2.83
N ILE A 139 12.34 -5.03 1.69
CA ILE A 139 13.70 -5.49 1.39
C ILE A 139 14.70 -4.76 2.29
N GLU A 140 14.63 -3.44 2.31
CA GLU A 140 15.51 -2.59 3.12
C GLU A 140 15.34 -2.88 4.63
N THR A 141 14.11 -3.10 5.10
CA THR A 141 13.85 -3.51 6.50
C THR A 141 14.16 -4.96 6.83
N LYS A 142 14.36 -5.84 5.85
CA LYS A 142 14.86 -7.21 6.08
C LYS A 142 16.39 -7.24 6.09
N LEU A 143 17.03 -6.40 5.28
CA LEU A 143 18.48 -6.24 5.25
C LEU A 143 18.98 -5.51 6.52
N GLY A 144 18.19 -4.58 7.06
CA GLY A 144 18.36 -4.07 8.43
C GLY A 144 17.70 -4.98 9.46
N LYS A 145 18.47 -5.72 10.26
CA LYS A 145 17.94 -6.62 11.31
C LYS A 145 16.84 -5.94 12.17
N SER A 146 15.68 -6.61 12.27
CA SER A 146 14.57 -6.42 13.23
C SER A 146 13.77 -5.08 13.27
N GLU A 147 13.25 -4.57 12.14
CA GLU A 147 12.47 -3.30 12.16
C GLU A 147 10.99 -3.42 11.74
N ALA A 148 10.50 -4.60 11.32
CA ALA A 148 9.08 -4.79 10.94
C ALA A 148 8.08 -4.52 12.09
N SER A 149 8.52 -4.65 13.35
CA SER A 149 7.71 -4.33 14.53
C SER A 149 7.56 -2.81 14.75
N LYS A 150 8.51 -1.99 14.26
CA LYS A 150 8.47 -0.53 14.44
C LYS A 150 7.50 0.16 13.47
N PHE A 151 7.30 -0.34 12.26
CA PHE A 151 6.31 0.21 11.32
C PHE A 151 4.89 0.18 11.89
N ASN A 152 4.48 -0.98 12.40
CA ASN A 152 3.20 -1.16 13.07
C ASN A 152 3.07 -0.28 14.33
N LYS A 153 4.18 0.01 15.00
CA LYS A 153 4.21 0.89 16.19
C LYS A 153 4.10 2.37 15.80
N ILE A 154 4.72 2.79 14.69
CA ILE A 154 4.64 4.15 14.16
C ILE A 154 3.22 4.45 13.67
N LEU A 155 2.61 3.52 12.94
CA LEU A 155 1.23 3.66 12.43
C LEU A 155 0.18 3.66 13.55
N LYS A 156 0.39 2.88 14.62
CA LYS A 156 -0.55 2.85 15.76
C LYS A 156 -0.44 4.08 16.67
N LYS A 157 0.73 4.73 16.77
CA LYS A 157 0.93 5.88 17.68
C LYS A 157 0.29 7.17 17.18
N ASP A 158 0.16 7.34 15.87
CA ASP A 158 -0.51 8.49 15.28
C ASP A 158 -2.06 8.42 15.47
N ASN A 159 -2.62 7.28 15.90
CA ASN A 159 -4.04 7.09 16.22
C ASN A 159 -4.41 7.27 17.71
N THR A 160 -3.47 7.68 18.57
CA THR A 160 -3.69 7.84 20.03
C THR A 160 -3.51 9.28 20.52
N LEU A 161 -3.57 10.27 19.63
CA LEU A 161 -3.62 11.69 20.00
C LEU A 161 -4.91 12.31 19.42
N SER A 162 -6.01 12.01 20.10
CA SER A 162 -7.28 12.75 20.04
C SER A 162 -7.80 12.86 21.47
#